data_AF-A0A0K9GWC8-F1
#
_entry.id   AF-A0A0K9GWC8-F1
#
_cell.length_a   1.000
_cell.length_b   1.000
_cell.length_c   1.000
_cell.angle_alpha   90.00
_cell.angle_beta   90.00
_cell.angle_gamma   90.00
#
_symmetry.space_group_name_H-M   'P 1'
#
loop_
_entity.id
_entity.type
_entity.pdbx_description
1 polymer ?
#
loop_
_entity_poly.entity_id
_entity_poly.type
_entity_poly.pdbx_seq_one_letter_code
_entity_poly.pdbx_strand_id
1 'polypeptide(L)'
;MAKKRILRKHEDIRKMIEDTDMKFIMLNNRLFDDFYKLGKIQYRPKLISDKDGDRYINYDGMVYPYQEFADKEKMLTATFDERDFILIVLLKFLSLHNFKGYTKEIADYLGYSDKRVKERIKKLQFLEGTMNNTFYHKKKERTMYPDGVKVRVINEESEDGYENGNIKRKFYKWHLNFDCDYKREVDEHGEIQDTPINFFKVTIYDLDLYTSKLLNEKEFITYLYFVSSYNANQDIWHTMDKLSENLNTKDVKITEKIVARLIELRVKDKFVDENNQDFPLFHVKRPANYEKRVKEREQPSAYYIPMYNVQMCERLNDKNSDTYVSNEAEEVHNEEQPVGSTFGEKKNQWGSREFGDEIAELFG
;
A
#
# COMPACT_ATOMS: atom_id res chain seq x y z
N MET A 1 -33.71 3.79 26.39
CA MET A 1 -33.09 3.09 25.24
C MET A 1 -31.72 3.68 24.97
N ALA A 2 -30.71 2.87 24.65
CA ALA A 2 -29.40 3.39 24.24
C ALA A 2 -29.52 4.01 22.83
N LYS A 3 -29.08 5.26 22.65
CA LYS A 3 -29.04 5.89 21.32
C LYS A 3 -28.11 5.09 20.40
N LYS A 4 -28.60 4.76 19.20
CA LYS A 4 -27.86 4.06 18.14
C LYS A 4 -26.59 4.87 17.81
N ARG A 5 -25.47 4.17 17.58
CA ARG A 5 -24.20 4.82 17.20
C ARG A 5 -24.30 5.40 15.80
N ILE A 6 -23.64 6.53 15.59
CA ILE A 6 -23.34 7.09 14.28
C ILE A 6 -21.99 6.53 13.84
N LEU A 7 -21.98 5.96 12.65
CA LEU A 7 -20.80 5.38 12.00
C LEU A 7 -20.60 6.15 10.70
N ARG A 8 -19.37 6.53 10.37
CA ARG A 8 -19.04 7.04 9.04
C ARG A 8 -19.26 5.95 8.01
N LYS A 9 -19.74 6.33 6.83
CA LYS A 9 -19.88 5.45 5.68
C LYS A 9 -18.53 5.30 4.96
N HIS A 10 -18.52 4.45 3.94
CA HIS A 10 -17.36 4.28 3.07
C HIS A 10 -16.92 5.62 2.46
N GLU A 11 -17.88 6.39 1.93
CA GLU A 11 -17.66 7.65 1.21
C GLU A 11 -17.07 8.72 2.13
N ASP A 12 -17.55 8.83 3.37
CA ASP A 12 -17.04 9.77 4.37
C ASP A 12 -15.56 9.50 4.69
N ILE A 13 -15.18 8.22 4.79
CA ILE A 13 -13.80 7.79 5.08
C ILE A 13 -12.92 7.98 3.84
N ARG A 14 -13.42 7.63 2.67
CA ARG A 14 -12.71 7.78 1.39
C ARG A 14 -12.40 9.25 1.11
N LYS A 15 -13.37 10.14 1.35
CA LYS A 15 -13.20 11.59 1.24
C LYS A 15 -12.25 12.16 2.29
N MET A 16 -12.34 11.72 3.56
CA MET A 16 -11.38 12.11 4.60
C MET A 16 -9.92 11.77 4.23
N ILE A 17 -9.70 10.70 3.46
CA ILE A 17 -8.37 10.36 2.93
C ILE A 17 -7.96 11.29 1.79
N GLU A 18 -8.89 11.58 0.89
CA GLU A 18 -8.68 12.35 -0.35
C GLU A 18 -8.53 13.86 -0.12
N ASP A 19 -9.22 14.43 0.87
CA ASP A 19 -9.18 15.85 1.25
C ASP A 19 -7.85 16.24 1.96
N THR A 20 -6.74 15.55 1.70
CA THR A 20 -5.42 15.83 2.29
C THR A 20 -4.30 15.77 1.25
N ASP A 21 -3.19 16.45 1.54
CA ASP A 21 -1.97 16.45 0.70
C ASP A 21 -1.26 15.08 0.59
N MET A 22 -1.83 13.99 1.14
CA MET A 22 -1.24 12.66 1.10
C MET A 22 -1.48 11.96 -0.23
N LYS A 23 -0.39 11.82 -0.99
CA LYS A 23 -0.36 11.20 -2.33
C LYS A 23 -0.34 9.67 -2.27
N PHE A 24 0.38 9.11 -1.30
CA PHE A 24 0.54 7.66 -1.11
C PHE A 24 0.91 7.34 0.34
N ILE A 25 0.63 6.12 0.76
CA ILE A 25 1.27 5.51 1.93
C ILE A 25 2.53 4.77 1.51
N MET A 26 3.49 4.68 2.41
CA MET A 26 4.65 3.80 2.30
C MET A 26 4.40 2.56 3.16
N LEU A 27 4.65 1.38 2.59
CA LEU A 27 4.53 0.08 3.23
C LEU A 27 5.86 -0.66 3.14
N ASN A 28 6.29 -1.30 4.24
CA ASN A 28 7.55 -2.01 4.28
C ASN A 28 7.47 -3.30 3.42
N ASN A 29 8.46 -3.52 2.55
CA ASN A 29 8.57 -4.72 1.70
C ASN A 29 8.56 -6.01 2.53
N ARG A 30 9.07 -5.95 3.76
CA ARG A 30 9.04 -7.05 4.74
C ARG A 30 7.63 -7.54 5.09
N LEU A 31 6.55 -6.80 4.79
CA LEU A 31 5.18 -7.34 4.85
C LEU A 31 4.99 -8.54 3.90
N PHE A 32 5.68 -8.56 2.76
CA PHE A 32 5.73 -9.74 1.91
C PHE A 32 6.67 -10.80 2.47
N ASP A 33 7.93 -10.43 2.75
CA ASP A 33 8.98 -11.41 3.08
C ASP A 33 8.81 -12.06 4.45
N ASP A 34 8.57 -11.28 5.51
CA ASP A 34 8.46 -11.77 6.89
C ASP A 34 7.06 -12.29 7.24
N PHE A 35 6.03 -11.96 6.46
CA PHE A 35 4.62 -12.31 6.76
C PHE A 35 3.90 -13.06 5.64
N TYR A 36 3.61 -12.41 4.51
CA TYR A 36 2.73 -12.98 3.50
C TYR A 36 3.29 -14.26 2.86
N LYS A 37 4.57 -14.24 2.47
CA LYS A 37 5.26 -15.36 1.83
C LYS A 37 5.32 -16.59 2.74
N LEU A 38 5.59 -16.40 4.03
CA LEU A 38 5.66 -17.49 5.00
C LEU A 38 4.27 -18.10 5.26
N GLY A 39 3.23 -17.27 5.25
CA GLY A 39 1.83 -17.67 5.46
C GLY A 39 1.48 -18.16 6.86
N LYS A 40 2.45 -18.67 7.63
CA LYS A 40 2.35 -19.16 9.00
C LYS A 40 3.44 -18.50 9.84
N ILE A 41 3.02 -17.65 10.76
CA ILE A 41 3.90 -16.77 11.53
C ILE A 41 3.97 -17.25 12.97
N GLN A 42 5.19 -17.46 13.45
CA GLN A 42 5.44 -17.77 14.85
C GLN A 42 5.34 -16.50 15.70
N TYR A 43 4.65 -16.59 16.83
CA TYR A 43 4.47 -15.49 17.76
C TYR A 43 4.47 -15.97 19.21
N ARG A 44 4.77 -15.06 20.14
CA ARG A 44 4.69 -15.32 21.58
C ARG A 44 3.30 -14.94 22.11
N PRO A 45 2.62 -15.83 22.86
CA PRO A 45 1.48 -15.44 23.68
C PRO A 45 1.81 -14.27 24.60
N LYS A 46 0.82 -13.44 24.93
CA LYS A 46 1.00 -12.32 25.87
C LYS A 46 0.85 -12.83 27.30
N LEU A 47 1.82 -12.53 28.14
CA LEU A 47 1.69 -12.71 29.58
C LEU A 47 0.66 -11.71 30.13
N ILE A 48 -0.28 -12.20 30.92
CA ILE A 48 -1.20 -11.44 31.75
C ILE A 48 -0.95 -11.88 33.19
N SER A 49 -0.67 -10.91 34.05
CA SER A 49 -0.56 -11.08 35.49
C SER A 49 -1.83 -10.53 36.14
N ASP A 50 -2.64 -11.39 36.76
CA ASP A 50 -3.83 -10.98 37.51
C ASP A 50 -3.80 -11.54 38.95
N LYS A 51 -4.88 -11.32 39.71
CA LYS A 51 -4.97 -11.76 41.13
C LYS A 51 -4.96 -13.29 41.28
N ASP A 52 -5.31 -14.00 40.22
CA ASP A 52 -5.43 -15.45 40.17
C ASP A 52 -4.20 -16.10 39.50
N GLY A 53 -3.12 -15.33 39.35
CA GLY A 53 -1.79 -15.75 38.91
C GLY A 53 -1.38 -15.25 37.52
N ASP A 54 -0.14 -15.61 37.14
CA ASP A 54 0.37 -15.40 35.80
C ASP A 54 -0.22 -16.40 34.81
N ARG A 55 -0.63 -15.92 33.63
CA ARG A 55 -1.25 -16.72 32.55
C ARG A 55 -0.85 -16.18 31.19
N TYR A 56 -0.75 -17.05 30.20
CA TYR A 56 -0.52 -16.64 28.81
C TYR A 56 -1.82 -16.62 28.03
N ILE A 57 -2.09 -15.55 27.27
CA ILE A 57 -3.20 -15.48 26.33
C ILE A 57 -2.69 -15.47 24.90
N ASN A 58 -3.37 -16.17 23.99
CA ASN A 58 -3.09 -16.11 22.56
C ASN A 58 -3.96 -15.03 21.86
N TYR A 59 -3.98 -14.98 20.51
CA TYR A 59 -4.78 -13.99 19.80
C TYR A 59 -6.30 -14.27 19.75
N ASP A 60 -6.73 -15.54 19.85
CA ASP A 60 -8.15 -15.90 19.79
C ASP A 60 -8.84 -15.80 21.15
N GLY A 61 -8.07 -15.79 22.24
CA GLY A 61 -8.52 -15.63 23.61
C GLY A 61 -8.37 -16.89 24.47
N MET A 62 -7.85 -18.00 23.94
CA MET A 62 -7.45 -19.13 24.78
C MET A 62 -6.35 -18.73 25.76
N VAL A 63 -6.52 -19.20 26.99
CA VAL A 63 -5.64 -18.94 28.12
C VAL A 63 -4.90 -20.23 28.47
N TYR A 64 -3.59 -20.12 28.68
CA TYR A 64 -2.69 -21.22 29.02
C TYR A 64 -2.07 -20.96 30.41
N PRO A 65 -1.91 -22.00 31.24
CA PRO A 65 -1.15 -21.90 32.50
C PRO A 65 0.27 -21.39 32.25
N TYR A 66 0.81 -20.56 33.16
CA TYR A 66 2.19 -20.07 33.06
C TYR A 66 3.22 -21.20 32.92
N GLN A 67 3.01 -22.31 33.64
CA GLN A 67 3.90 -23.48 33.66
C GLN A 67 4.06 -24.13 32.27
N GLU A 68 3.05 -24.04 31.39
CA GLU A 68 3.13 -24.60 30.03
C GLU A 68 4.05 -23.81 29.07
N PHE A 69 4.47 -22.61 29.48
CA PHE A 69 5.24 -21.65 28.68
C PHE A 69 6.40 -21.03 29.49
N ALA A 70 6.69 -21.54 30.68
CA ALA A 70 7.78 -21.09 31.54
C ALA A 70 9.15 -21.34 30.88
N ASP A 71 9.26 -22.41 30.09
CA ASP A 71 10.35 -22.61 29.13
C ASP A 71 10.14 -21.66 27.94
N LYS A 72 11.00 -20.64 27.85
CA LYS A 72 10.83 -19.38 27.07
C LYS A 72 10.80 -19.53 25.52
N GLU A 73 10.60 -20.75 25.01
CA GLU A 73 10.74 -21.12 23.61
C GLU A 73 9.42 -21.55 22.94
N LYS A 74 8.35 -21.82 23.69
CA LYS A 74 7.08 -22.29 23.12
C LYS A 74 6.34 -21.19 22.34
N MET A 75 6.66 -21.10 21.05
CA MET A 75 5.98 -20.22 20.09
C MET A 75 4.66 -20.83 19.63
N LEU A 76 3.62 -20.01 19.51
CA LEU A 76 2.39 -20.37 18.79
C LEU A 76 2.50 -19.94 17.32
N THR A 77 1.64 -20.48 16.46
CA THR A 77 1.58 -20.14 15.03
C THR A 77 0.24 -19.52 14.68
N ALA A 78 0.24 -18.47 13.86
CA ALA A 78 -0.96 -17.87 13.29
C ALA A 78 -0.83 -17.80 11.75
N THR A 79 -1.94 -17.96 11.03
CA THR A 79 -1.94 -17.73 9.57
C THR A 79 -1.96 -16.23 9.29
N PHE A 80 -1.11 -15.77 8.37
CA PHE A 80 -1.20 -14.45 7.74
C PHE A 80 -1.68 -14.63 6.30
N ASP A 81 -2.76 -13.95 5.92
CA ASP A 81 -3.40 -14.10 4.61
C ASP A 81 -3.67 -12.74 3.94
N GLU A 82 -4.26 -12.78 2.75
CA GLU A 82 -4.50 -11.61 1.89
C GLU A 82 -5.25 -10.48 2.63
N ARG A 83 -6.11 -10.85 3.57
CA ARG A 83 -7.04 -9.94 4.27
C ARG A 83 -6.38 -9.25 5.44
N ASP A 84 -5.35 -9.87 6.02
CA ASP A 84 -4.49 -9.21 7.00
C ASP A 84 -3.71 -8.08 6.32
N PHE A 85 -3.16 -8.37 5.13
CA PHE A 85 -2.45 -7.39 4.32
C PHE A 85 -3.37 -6.24 3.89
N ILE A 86 -4.55 -6.52 3.32
CA ILE A 86 -5.56 -5.49 2.96
C ILE A 86 -5.94 -4.62 4.17
N LEU A 87 -6.12 -5.23 5.34
CA LEU A 87 -6.44 -4.50 6.57
C LEU A 87 -5.29 -3.58 7.00
N ILE A 88 -4.03 -4.02 6.88
CA ILE A 88 -2.83 -3.21 7.15
C ILE A 88 -2.76 -2.00 6.20
N VAL A 89 -3.04 -2.18 4.91
CA VAL A 89 -3.10 -1.08 3.91
C VAL A 89 -4.07 0.01 4.36
N LEU A 90 -5.34 -0.34 4.64
CA LEU A 90 -6.33 0.64 5.09
C LEU A 90 -5.97 1.26 6.44
N LEU A 91 -5.52 0.46 7.42
CA LEU A 91 -5.12 0.98 8.73
C LEU A 91 -3.94 1.97 8.62
N LYS A 92 -3.02 1.81 7.65
CA LYS A 92 -1.93 2.76 7.41
C LYS A 92 -2.48 4.12 6.97
N PHE A 93 -3.38 4.17 5.99
CA PHE A 93 -4.09 5.42 5.62
C PHE A 93 -4.74 6.04 6.86
N LEU A 94 -5.63 5.30 7.53
CA LEU A 94 -6.38 5.79 8.69
C LEU A 94 -5.48 6.32 9.83
N SER A 95 -4.33 5.66 10.08
CA SER A 95 -3.37 6.10 11.11
C SER A 95 -2.77 7.48 10.83
N LEU A 96 -2.52 7.81 9.56
CA LEU A 96 -1.94 9.09 9.15
C LEU A 96 -2.95 10.24 9.23
N HIS A 97 -4.25 9.96 9.07
CA HIS A 97 -5.32 10.94 9.33
C HIS A 97 -5.73 11.04 10.80
N ASN A 98 -5.00 10.42 11.74
CA ASN A 98 -5.36 10.38 13.17
C ASN A 98 -6.79 9.84 13.40
N PHE A 99 -7.24 8.91 12.54
CA PHE A 99 -8.59 8.36 12.58
C PHE A 99 -8.86 7.66 13.90
N LYS A 100 -9.85 8.16 14.64
CA LYS A 100 -10.46 7.48 15.79
C LYS A 100 -11.85 6.99 15.40
N GLY A 101 -12.18 5.74 15.70
CA GLY A 101 -13.43 5.15 15.24
C GLY A 101 -13.74 3.79 15.83
N TYR A 102 -14.50 3.00 15.07
CA TYR A 102 -14.92 1.65 15.42
C TYR A 102 -14.52 0.65 14.34
N THR A 103 -14.22 -0.58 14.74
CA THR A 103 -13.92 -1.71 13.83
C THR A 103 -15.02 -1.97 12.80
N LYS A 104 -16.27 -1.58 13.09
CA LYS A 104 -17.39 -1.67 12.16
C LYS A 104 -17.24 -0.72 10.96
N GLU A 105 -16.71 0.48 11.16
CA GLU A 105 -16.44 1.44 10.07
C GLU A 105 -15.38 0.88 9.11
N ILE A 106 -14.31 0.29 9.65
CA ILE A 106 -13.27 -0.42 8.89
C ILE A 106 -13.85 -1.64 8.15
N ALA A 107 -14.71 -2.40 8.81
CA ALA A 107 -15.36 -3.57 8.21
C ALA A 107 -16.30 -3.19 7.07
N ASP A 108 -17.07 -2.12 7.22
CA ASP A 108 -17.97 -1.61 6.18
C ASP A 108 -17.18 -1.04 4.99
N TYR A 109 -16.05 -0.36 5.24
CA TYR A 109 -15.16 0.11 4.17
C TYR A 109 -14.61 -1.04 3.31
N LEU A 110 -14.16 -2.14 3.94
CA LEU A 110 -13.58 -3.31 3.28
C LEU A 110 -14.60 -4.37 2.83
N GLY A 111 -15.90 -4.17 3.06
CA GLY A 111 -16.93 -5.18 2.76
C GLY A 111 -16.84 -6.46 3.60
N TYR A 112 -16.27 -6.39 4.80
CA TYR A 112 -16.11 -7.51 5.74
C TYR A 112 -17.13 -7.47 6.89
N SER A 113 -17.21 -8.57 7.65
CA SER A 113 -17.93 -8.58 8.92
C SER A 113 -17.09 -8.00 10.06
N ASP A 114 -17.72 -7.23 10.95
CA ASP A 114 -17.06 -6.61 12.13
C ASP A 114 -16.40 -7.65 13.04
N LYS A 115 -16.99 -8.84 13.19
CA LYS A 115 -16.37 -9.97 13.90
C LYS A 115 -15.01 -10.35 13.28
N ARG A 116 -14.96 -10.53 11.96
CA ARG A 116 -13.74 -10.93 11.23
C ARG A 116 -12.66 -9.84 11.26
N VAL A 117 -13.05 -8.56 11.22
CA VAL A 117 -12.11 -7.45 11.39
C VAL A 117 -11.56 -7.40 12.82
N LYS A 118 -12.41 -7.55 13.85
CA LYS A 118 -11.96 -7.64 15.26
C LYS A 118 -10.98 -8.78 15.51
N GLU A 119 -11.27 -9.97 14.98
CA GLU A 119 -10.39 -11.15 15.09
C GLU A 119 -9.02 -10.90 14.43
N ARG A 120 -9.00 -10.24 13.27
CA ARG A 120 -7.76 -9.90 12.56
C ARG A 120 -6.97 -8.79 13.22
N ILE A 121 -7.63 -7.72 13.69
CA ILE A 121 -7.00 -6.66 14.49
C ILE A 121 -6.35 -7.28 15.74
N LYS A 122 -7.07 -8.15 16.47
CA LYS A 122 -6.49 -8.89 17.60
C LYS A 122 -5.25 -9.68 17.17
N LYS A 123 -5.34 -10.51 16.13
CA LYS A 123 -4.20 -11.29 15.60
C LYS A 123 -2.99 -10.42 15.27
N LEU A 124 -3.18 -9.32 14.54
CA LEU A 124 -2.12 -8.38 14.17
C LEU A 124 -1.45 -7.68 15.37
N GLN A 125 -2.12 -7.58 16.53
CA GLN A 125 -1.51 -7.08 17.77
C GLN A 125 -0.58 -8.12 18.45
N PHE A 126 -0.52 -9.37 17.99
CA PHE A 126 0.39 -10.41 18.50
C PHE A 126 1.52 -10.74 17.54
N LEU A 127 1.36 -10.46 16.25
CA LEU A 127 2.42 -10.69 15.27
C LEU A 127 3.50 -9.61 15.40
N GLU A 128 4.77 -10.02 15.35
CA GLU A 128 5.92 -9.15 15.57
C GLU A 128 6.98 -9.31 14.46
N GLY A 129 7.24 -8.21 13.75
CA GLY A 129 8.29 -8.12 12.73
C GLY A 129 9.55 -7.48 13.30
N THR A 130 10.69 -7.65 12.63
CA THR A 130 11.91 -6.91 12.99
C THR A 130 11.98 -5.61 12.22
N MET A 131 12.34 -4.51 12.87
CA MET A 131 12.56 -3.20 12.26
C MET A 131 13.80 -2.53 12.81
N ASN A 132 14.41 -1.63 12.04
CA ASN A 132 15.56 -0.86 12.49
C ASN A 132 15.21 0.44 13.25
N ASN A 133 13.93 0.66 13.56
CA ASN A 133 13.46 1.87 14.24
C ASN A 133 12.12 1.65 14.97
N THR A 134 11.70 2.61 15.78
CA THR A 134 10.35 2.69 16.36
C THR A 134 9.92 4.15 16.44
N PHE A 135 8.67 4.44 16.09
CA PHE A 135 8.08 5.78 16.20
C PHE A 135 7.15 5.88 17.42
N TYR A 136 7.43 6.83 18.30
CA TYR A 136 6.64 7.07 19.51
C TYR A 136 5.58 8.13 19.26
N HIS A 137 4.41 7.71 18.76
CA HIS A 137 3.28 8.60 18.37
C HIS A 137 2.93 9.70 19.39
N LYS A 138 3.06 9.44 20.70
CA LYS A 138 2.79 10.43 21.76
C LYS A 138 3.83 11.55 21.86
N LYS A 139 5.08 11.26 21.51
CA LYS A 139 6.20 12.22 21.50
C LYS A 139 6.49 12.79 20.12
N LYS A 140 6.03 12.11 19.06
CA LYS A 140 6.41 12.33 17.66
C LYS A 140 7.92 12.15 17.38
N GLU A 141 8.57 11.30 18.17
CA GLU A 141 10.01 11.00 18.07
C GLU A 141 10.22 9.63 17.41
N ARG A 142 11.27 9.50 16.58
CA ARG A 142 11.78 8.22 16.10
C ARG A 142 13.04 7.83 16.88
N THR A 143 13.13 6.58 17.31
CA THR A 143 14.36 6.01 17.85
C THR A 143 14.87 4.93 16.91
N MET A 144 16.16 5.00 16.58
CA MET A 144 16.84 4.05 15.69
C MET A 144 17.45 2.90 16.49
N TYR A 145 17.35 1.70 15.94
CA TYR A 145 17.87 0.44 16.47
C TYR A 145 18.63 -0.29 15.36
N PRO A 146 19.92 -0.01 15.14
CA PRO A 146 20.69 -0.56 14.02
C PRO A 146 20.69 -2.10 13.97
N ASP A 147 20.76 -2.75 15.14
CA ASP A 147 20.74 -4.22 15.30
C ASP A 147 19.33 -4.83 15.11
N GLY A 148 18.32 -3.98 14.94
CA GLY A 148 16.91 -4.36 14.84
C GLY A 148 16.22 -4.52 16.19
N VAL A 149 14.92 -4.22 16.21
CA VAL A 149 14.01 -4.41 17.33
C VAL A 149 12.75 -5.14 16.86
N LYS A 150 12.18 -6.02 17.71
CA LYS A 150 10.88 -6.63 17.44
C LYS A 150 9.76 -5.65 17.77
N VAL A 151 8.90 -5.36 16.79
CA VAL A 151 7.74 -4.49 16.93
C VAL A 151 6.47 -5.20 16.45
N ARG A 152 5.36 -4.94 17.14
CA ARG A 152 4.04 -5.47 16.76
C ARG A 152 3.57 -4.84 15.47
N VAL A 153 2.91 -5.63 14.61
CA VAL A 153 2.37 -5.15 13.33
C VAL A 153 1.45 -3.95 13.54
N ILE A 154 0.48 -4.07 14.46
CA ILE A 154 -0.35 -2.93 14.89
C ILE A 154 -0.41 -2.79 16.41
N ASN A 155 -0.57 -1.56 16.88
CA ASN A 155 -1.06 -1.21 18.21
C ASN A 155 -2.49 -0.65 18.12
N GLU A 156 -3.30 -0.92 19.14
CA GLU A 156 -4.60 -0.28 19.34
C GLU A 156 -4.52 0.61 20.58
N GLU A 157 -4.87 1.87 20.42
CA GLU A 157 -5.01 2.84 21.49
C GLU A 157 -6.49 3.19 21.67
N SER A 158 -6.97 3.20 22.90
CA SER A 158 -8.36 3.54 23.18
C SER A 158 -8.48 4.90 23.84
N GLU A 159 -9.30 5.77 23.27
CA GLU A 159 -9.53 7.14 23.72
C GLU A 159 -10.99 7.34 24.14
N ASP A 160 -11.21 8.07 25.23
CA ASP A 160 -12.53 8.60 25.55
C ASP A 160 -12.81 9.83 24.68
N GLY A 161 -14.02 9.92 24.12
CA GLY A 161 -14.49 11.05 23.33
C GLY A 161 -16.00 11.24 23.47
N TYR A 162 -16.55 12.20 22.72
CA TYR A 162 -17.98 12.51 22.75
C TYR A 162 -18.61 12.37 21.35
N GLU A 163 -19.70 11.62 21.29
CA GLU A 163 -20.60 11.49 20.14
C GLU A 163 -21.72 12.53 20.29
N ASN A 164 -21.95 13.36 19.26
CA ASN A 164 -22.89 14.48 19.25
C ASN A 164 -22.75 15.43 20.48
N GLY A 165 -21.50 15.76 20.83
CA GLY A 165 -21.15 16.68 21.93
C GLY A 165 -21.34 16.12 23.35
N ASN A 166 -22.42 15.37 23.58
CA ASN A 166 -22.90 15.07 24.94
C ASN A 166 -22.84 13.58 25.33
N ILE A 167 -22.60 12.66 24.39
CA ILE A 167 -22.59 11.22 24.68
C ILE A 167 -21.15 10.73 24.81
N LYS A 168 -20.66 10.50 26.03
CA LYS A 168 -19.32 9.93 26.24
C LYS A 168 -19.24 8.52 25.64
N ARG A 169 -18.25 8.27 24.80
CA ARG A 169 -17.98 6.99 24.13
C ARG A 169 -16.49 6.67 24.16
N LYS A 170 -16.17 5.38 24.16
CA LYS A 170 -14.81 4.87 23.91
C LYS A 170 -14.61 4.69 22.41
N PHE A 171 -13.60 5.34 21.85
CA PHE A 171 -13.14 5.21 20.48
C PHE A 171 -11.79 4.47 20.44
N TYR A 172 -11.41 4.01 19.26
CA TYR A 172 -10.17 3.29 19.03
C TYR A 172 -9.39 3.95 17.90
N LYS A 173 -8.07 4.03 18.08
CA LYS A 173 -7.08 4.36 17.05
C LYS A 173 -6.22 3.14 16.83
N TRP A 174 -5.82 2.91 15.57
CA TRP A 174 -4.89 1.85 15.21
C TRP A 174 -3.66 2.48 14.58
N HIS A 175 -2.50 2.13 15.13
CA HIS A 175 -1.20 2.64 14.69
C HIS A 175 -0.39 1.44 14.19
N LEU A 176 0.22 1.54 13.01
CA LEU A 176 1.19 0.55 12.56
C LEU A 176 2.55 0.89 13.18
N ASN A 177 3.02 0.08 14.13
CA ASN A 177 4.42 0.20 14.54
C ASN A 177 5.33 -0.54 13.55
N PHE A 178 4.82 -1.54 12.82
CA PHE A 178 5.52 -2.15 11.70
C PHE A 178 5.40 -1.27 10.46
N ASP A 179 6.25 -0.25 10.43
CA ASP A 179 6.38 0.75 9.37
C ASP A 179 7.64 0.48 8.51
N CYS A 180 8.01 1.43 7.66
CA CYS A 180 9.25 1.38 6.88
C CYS A 180 10.50 1.32 7.79
N ASP A 181 11.55 0.65 7.33
CA ASP A 181 12.89 0.85 7.88
C ASP A 181 13.40 2.23 7.47
N TYR A 182 14.35 2.81 8.22
CA TYR A 182 14.92 4.14 7.95
C TYR A 182 16.44 4.09 7.94
N LYS A 183 17.08 4.85 7.05
CA LYS A 183 18.51 5.10 7.04
C LYS A 183 18.76 6.52 7.54
N ARG A 184 19.74 6.69 8.42
CA ARG A 184 20.21 8.01 8.83
C ARG A 184 21.24 8.51 7.82
N GLU A 185 20.98 9.67 7.25
CA GLU A 185 21.80 10.33 6.25
C GLU A 185 22.09 11.77 6.72
N VAL A 186 23.15 12.35 6.18
CA VAL A 186 23.50 13.75 6.39
C VAL A 186 23.22 14.45 5.07
N ASP A 187 22.45 15.54 5.10
CA ASP A 187 22.11 16.30 3.91
C ASP A 187 23.28 17.18 3.42
N GLU A 188 23.09 17.89 2.32
CA GLU A 188 24.10 18.78 1.74
C GLU A 188 24.49 19.96 2.65
N HIS A 189 23.71 20.25 3.70
CA HIS A 189 23.94 21.32 4.67
C HIS A 189 24.56 20.81 5.99
N GLY A 190 24.73 19.50 6.16
CA GLY A 190 25.22 18.89 7.39
C GLY A 190 24.15 18.49 8.40
N GLU A 191 22.86 18.64 8.05
CA GLU A 191 21.73 18.26 8.90
C GLU A 191 21.43 16.76 8.82
N ILE A 192 21.04 16.18 9.95
CA ILE A 192 20.77 14.73 10.05
C ILE A 192 19.31 14.46 9.67
N GLN A 193 19.10 13.71 8.57
CA GLN A 193 17.78 13.28 8.11
C GLN A 193 17.64 11.75 8.23
N ASP A 194 16.50 11.29 8.77
CA ASP A 194 16.13 9.87 8.72
C ASP A 194 15.27 9.61 7.45
N THR A 195 15.87 9.03 6.42
CA THR A 195 15.25 8.70 5.12
C THR A 195 14.61 7.30 5.15
N PRO A 196 13.34 7.11 4.73
CA PRO A 196 12.74 5.77 4.65
C PRO A 196 13.43 4.89 3.60
N ILE A 197 13.53 3.58 3.87
CA ILE A 197 14.09 2.55 2.98
C ILE A 197 13.23 1.27 3.00
N ASN A 198 13.49 0.35 2.07
CA ASN A 198 12.82 -0.96 1.97
C ASN A 198 11.29 -0.88 1.94
N PHE A 199 10.73 0.05 1.16
CA PHE A 199 9.30 0.29 1.08
C PHE A 199 8.79 0.34 -0.35
N PHE A 200 7.49 0.15 -0.50
CA PHE A 200 6.73 0.39 -1.73
C PHE A 200 5.61 1.39 -1.47
N LYS A 201 5.17 2.08 -2.52
CA LYS A 201 4.14 3.14 -2.44
C LYS A 201 2.79 2.58 -2.86
N VAL A 202 1.76 2.85 -2.05
CA VAL A 202 0.37 2.50 -2.37
C VAL A 202 -0.47 3.76 -2.30
N THR A 203 -1.17 4.08 -3.38
CA THR A 203 -2.12 5.20 -3.46
C THR A 203 -3.50 4.74 -2.97
N ILE A 204 -4.39 5.69 -2.67
CA ILE A 204 -5.76 5.33 -2.30
C ILE A 204 -6.52 4.70 -3.48
N TYR A 205 -6.19 5.10 -4.72
CA TYR A 205 -6.73 4.55 -5.96
C TYR A 205 -6.29 3.11 -6.21
N ASP A 206 -5.14 2.70 -5.68
CA ASP A 206 -4.71 1.30 -5.70
C ASP A 206 -5.62 0.46 -4.78
N LEU A 207 -5.92 0.95 -3.57
CA LEU A 207 -6.88 0.30 -2.67
C LEU A 207 -8.30 0.30 -3.25
N ASP A 208 -8.66 1.31 -4.05
CA ASP A 208 -9.94 1.36 -4.76
C ASP A 208 -10.11 0.22 -5.78
N LEU A 209 -9.02 -0.33 -6.34
CA LEU A 209 -9.06 -1.55 -7.18
C LEU A 209 -9.67 -2.73 -6.42
N TYR A 210 -9.45 -2.82 -5.10
CA TYR A 210 -10.05 -3.84 -4.25
C TYR A 210 -11.46 -3.46 -3.77
N THR A 211 -11.67 -2.24 -3.27
CA THR A 211 -12.97 -1.86 -2.67
C THR A 211 -14.09 -1.73 -3.71
N SER A 212 -13.76 -1.32 -4.94
CA SER A 212 -14.67 -1.34 -6.10
C SER A 212 -14.98 -2.76 -6.60
N LYS A 213 -14.28 -3.78 -6.08
CA LYS A 213 -14.33 -5.20 -6.50
C LYS A 213 -13.82 -5.46 -7.91
N LEU A 214 -13.03 -4.55 -8.49
CA LEU A 214 -12.34 -4.79 -9.76
C LEU A 214 -11.31 -5.94 -9.61
N LEU A 215 -10.65 -6.00 -8.45
CA LEU A 215 -9.77 -7.09 -8.00
C LEU A 215 -10.33 -7.78 -6.76
N ASN A 216 -10.23 -9.10 -6.71
CA ASN A 216 -10.48 -9.89 -5.50
C ASN A 216 -9.26 -9.90 -4.56
N GLU A 217 -9.41 -10.50 -3.37
CA GLU A 217 -8.37 -10.55 -2.32
C GLU A 217 -7.01 -11.05 -2.84
N LYS A 218 -6.98 -12.11 -3.67
CA LYS A 218 -5.73 -12.69 -4.22
C LYS A 218 -5.12 -11.87 -5.35
N GLU A 219 -5.97 -11.33 -6.21
CA GLU A 219 -5.55 -10.53 -7.36
C GLU A 219 -4.98 -9.19 -6.90
N PHE A 220 -5.59 -8.57 -5.89
CA PHE A 220 -5.08 -7.34 -5.29
C PHE A 220 -3.73 -7.53 -4.60
N ILE A 221 -3.52 -8.62 -3.85
CA ILE A 221 -2.20 -8.88 -3.24
C ILE A 221 -1.15 -9.30 -4.28
N THR A 222 -1.55 -10.00 -5.35
CA THR A 222 -0.64 -10.26 -6.49
C THR A 222 -0.26 -8.96 -7.19
N TYR A 223 -1.21 -8.02 -7.32
CA TYR A 223 -0.95 -6.68 -7.84
C TYR A 223 0.03 -5.90 -6.93
N LEU A 224 -0.22 -5.84 -5.61
CA LEU A 224 0.68 -5.19 -4.66
C LEU A 224 2.07 -5.85 -4.61
N TYR A 225 2.17 -7.16 -4.84
CA TYR A 225 3.45 -7.84 -4.93
C TYR A 225 4.28 -7.29 -6.10
N PHE A 226 3.68 -7.12 -7.27
CA PHE A 226 4.35 -6.50 -8.40
C PHE A 226 4.72 -5.04 -8.15
N VAL A 227 3.89 -4.26 -7.45
CA VAL A 227 4.25 -2.91 -6.97
C VAL A 227 5.47 -2.96 -6.05
N SER A 228 5.56 -3.94 -5.14
CA SER A 228 6.70 -4.08 -4.22
C SER A 228 7.99 -4.56 -4.89
N SER A 229 7.89 -5.31 -5.99
CA SER A 229 9.04 -5.81 -6.76
C SER A 229 9.47 -4.91 -7.92
N TYR A 230 8.76 -3.80 -8.15
CA TYR A 230 9.08 -2.87 -9.23
C TYR A 230 10.22 -1.93 -8.83
N ASN A 231 11.26 -1.89 -9.66
CA ASN A 231 12.37 -0.94 -9.54
C ASN A 231 12.69 -0.39 -10.94
N ALA A 232 12.55 0.92 -11.13
CA ALA A 232 12.80 1.56 -12.41
C ALA A 232 14.26 1.42 -12.89
N ASN A 233 15.21 1.21 -11.96
CA ASN A 233 16.64 1.06 -12.25
C ASN A 233 17.09 -0.41 -12.42
N GLN A 234 16.24 -1.38 -12.11
CA GLN A 234 16.60 -2.81 -12.13
C GLN A 234 15.40 -3.70 -12.45
N ASP A 235 15.37 -4.28 -13.65
CA ASP A 235 14.34 -5.24 -14.07
C ASP A 235 14.43 -6.54 -13.21
N ILE A 236 13.44 -6.78 -12.34
CA ILE A 236 13.32 -8.00 -11.52
C ILE A 236 12.50 -9.04 -12.28
N TRP A 237 13.19 -10.00 -12.91
CA TRP A 237 12.58 -11.06 -13.71
C TRP A 237 12.03 -12.20 -12.85
N HIS A 238 10.75 -12.53 -13.00
CA HIS A 238 10.08 -13.59 -12.24
C HIS A 238 9.61 -14.74 -13.14
N THR A 239 9.80 -15.99 -12.70
CA THR A 239 9.12 -17.17 -13.25
C THR A 239 7.79 -17.41 -12.51
N MET A 240 6.84 -18.11 -13.14
CA MET A 240 5.53 -18.38 -12.50
C MET A 240 5.67 -19.22 -11.22
N ASP A 241 6.58 -20.19 -11.19
CA ASP A 241 6.91 -20.95 -9.98
C ASP A 241 7.37 -20.04 -8.83
N LYS A 242 8.25 -19.07 -9.12
CA LYS A 242 8.79 -18.17 -8.08
C LYS A 242 7.76 -17.16 -7.61
N LEU A 243 6.88 -16.69 -8.50
CA LEU A 243 5.70 -15.92 -8.11
C LEU A 243 4.80 -16.76 -7.20
N SER A 244 4.52 -18.01 -7.56
CA SER A 244 3.65 -18.89 -6.77
C SER A 244 4.21 -19.15 -5.37
N GLU A 245 5.52 -19.35 -5.24
CA GLU A 245 6.23 -19.43 -3.95
C GLU A 245 6.09 -18.13 -3.14
N ASN A 246 6.42 -16.98 -3.74
CA ASN A 246 6.38 -15.69 -3.06
C ASN A 246 4.96 -15.25 -2.69
N LEU A 247 3.96 -15.68 -3.46
CA LEU A 247 2.53 -15.43 -3.24
C LEU A 247 1.84 -16.51 -2.39
N ASN A 248 2.61 -17.42 -1.77
CA ASN A 248 2.11 -18.52 -0.93
C ASN A 248 0.96 -19.32 -1.59
N THR A 249 1.08 -19.56 -2.89
CA THR A 249 0.08 -20.25 -3.70
C THR A 249 0.66 -21.58 -4.18
N LYS A 250 0.02 -22.69 -3.78
CA LYS A 250 0.53 -24.05 -4.03
C LYS A 250 0.44 -24.51 -5.48
N ASP A 251 -0.56 -24.04 -6.22
CA ASP A 251 -0.78 -24.41 -7.61
C ASP A 251 -0.41 -23.24 -8.53
N VAL A 252 0.67 -23.41 -9.28
CA VAL A 252 1.21 -22.43 -10.22
C VAL A 252 0.16 -22.01 -11.25
N LYS A 253 -0.79 -22.90 -11.62
CA LYS A 253 -1.87 -22.57 -12.56
C LYS A 253 -2.87 -21.56 -12.02
N ILE A 254 -2.99 -21.43 -10.69
CA ILE A 254 -3.80 -20.38 -10.07
C ILE A 254 -3.06 -19.04 -10.22
N THR A 255 -1.75 -19.02 -9.96
CA THR A 255 -0.89 -17.86 -10.15
C THR A 255 -0.89 -17.39 -11.62
N GLU A 256 -0.70 -18.31 -12.58
CA GLU A 256 -0.79 -18.04 -14.02
C GLU A 256 -2.12 -17.37 -14.42
N LYS A 257 -3.26 -17.90 -13.94
CA LYS A 257 -4.59 -17.33 -14.23
C LYS A 257 -4.78 -15.95 -13.64
N ILE A 258 -4.32 -15.72 -12.41
CA ILE A 258 -4.38 -14.41 -11.75
C ILE A 258 -3.54 -13.41 -12.55
N VAL A 259 -2.28 -13.76 -12.86
CA VAL A 259 -1.36 -12.89 -13.59
C VAL A 259 -1.88 -12.60 -15.00
N ALA A 260 -2.41 -13.60 -15.73
CA ALA A 260 -3.04 -13.38 -17.04
C ALA A 260 -4.20 -12.37 -16.97
N ARG A 261 -5.14 -12.54 -16.03
CA ARG A 261 -6.25 -11.59 -15.83
C ARG A 261 -5.74 -10.19 -15.49
N LEU A 262 -4.71 -10.06 -14.65
CA LEU A 262 -4.12 -8.78 -14.28
C LEU A 262 -3.48 -8.06 -15.47
N ILE A 263 -2.84 -8.77 -16.41
CA ILE A 263 -2.24 -8.20 -17.63
C ILE A 263 -3.31 -7.65 -18.59
N GLU A 264 -4.39 -8.42 -18.76
CA GLU A 264 -5.52 -8.06 -19.63
C GLU A 264 -6.34 -6.91 -19.03
N LEU A 265 -6.33 -6.75 -17.71
CA LEU A 265 -7.16 -5.76 -17.04
C LEU A 265 -6.79 -4.32 -17.42
N ARG A 266 -7.85 -3.53 -17.55
CA ARG A 266 -7.79 -2.10 -17.80
C ARG A 266 -8.65 -1.37 -16.75
N VAL A 267 -8.21 -0.19 -16.33
CA VAL A 267 -8.83 0.59 -15.26
C VAL A 267 -9.38 1.91 -15.84
N LYS A 268 -10.63 2.22 -15.51
CA LYS A 268 -11.19 3.57 -15.66
C LYS A 268 -11.23 4.21 -14.28
N ASP A 269 -10.43 5.24 -14.09
CA ASP A 269 -10.38 6.05 -12.87
C ASP A 269 -10.89 7.48 -13.14
N LYS A 270 -10.86 8.34 -12.12
CA LYS A 270 -11.32 9.74 -12.23
C LYS A 270 -10.41 10.65 -13.08
N PHE A 271 -9.26 10.14 -13.53
CA PHE A 271 -8.29 10.82 -14.39
C PHE A 271 -8.33 10.29 -15.84
N VAL A 272 -9.36 9.50 -16.18
CA VAL A 272 -9.72 9.13 -17.55
C VAL A 272 -10.82 10.08 -18.03
N ASP A 273 -10.50 10.95 -18.98
CA ASP A 273 -11.50 11.70 -19.75
C ASP A 273 -12.14 10.84 -20.84
N GLU A 274 -13.23 11.32 -21.46
CA GLU A 274 -13.99 10.57 -22.47
C GLU A 274 -13.19 10.21 -23.75
N ASN A 275 -12.05 10.86 -23.99
CA ASN A 275 -11.17 10.60 -25.13
C ASN A 275 -9.98 9.69 -24.76
N ASN A 276 -9.73 9.45 -23.47
CA ASN A 276 -8.62 8.63 -22.99
C ASN A 276 -9.00 7.15 -22.95
N GLN A 277 -8.09 6.30 -23.46
CA GLN A 277 -8.27 4.85 -23.39
C GLN A 277 -7.99 4.33 -21.98
N ASP A 278 -8.72 3.30 -21.57
CA ASP A 278 -8.63 2.64 -20.28
C ASP A 278 -7.16 2.30 -19.90
N PHE A 279 -6.76 2.58 -18.66
CA PHE A 279 -5.36 2.44 -18.24
C PHE A 279 -4.93 0.98 -18.05
N PRO A 280 -3.81 0.51 -18.62
CA PRO A 280 -3.26 -0.82 -18.33
C PRO A 280 -2.89 -0.94 -16.85
N LEU A 281 -3.35 -2.02 -16.21
CA LEU A 281 -2.89 -2.32 -14.85
C LEU A 281 -1.40 -2.70 -14.86
N PHE A 282 -0.98 -3.46 -15.88
CA PHE A 282 0.39 -3.91 -16.09
C PHE A 282 0.88 -3.77 -17.53
N HIS A 283 2.17 -3.55 -17.68
CA HIS A 283 2.93 -3.86 -18.90
C HIS A 283 3.90 -5.01 -18.60
N VAL A 284 4.11 -5.91 -19.58
CA VAL A 284 4.97 -7.09 -19.41
C VAL A 284 6.10 -7.06 -20.42
N LYS A 285 7.34 -6.94 -19.94
CA LYS A 285 8.52 -7.24 -20.75
C LYS A 285 8.82 -8.73 -20.70
N ARG A 286 9.24 -9.29 -21.82
CA ARG A 286 9.71 -10.68 -21.97
C ARG A 286 11.16 -10.66 -22.47
N PRO A 287 12.06 -11.52 -21.96
CA PRO A 287 13.42 -11.62 -22.48
C PRO A 287 13.42 -12.22 -23.90
N ALA A 288 14.47 -11.95 -24.68
CA ALA A 288 14.56 -12.40 -26.07
C ALA A 288 14.47 -13.94 -26.25
N ASN A 289 14.82 -14.71 -25.22
CA ASN A 289 14.71 -16.17 -25.22
C ASN A 289 13.36 -16.72 -24.72
N TYR A 290 12.38 -15.88 -24.37
CA TYR A 290 11.09 -16.31 -23.80
C TYR A 290 10.41 -17.41 -24.64
N GLU A 291 10.19 -17.14 -25.93
CA GLU A 291 9.53 -18.07 -26.84
C GLU A 291 10.35 -19.34 -27.10
N LYS A 292 11.68 -19.29 -26.94
CA LYS A 292 12.55 -20.46 -26.99
C LYS A 292 12.29 -21.36 -25.77
N ARG A 293 12.31 -20.78 -24.56
CA ARG A 293 12.07 -21.50 -23.30
C ARG A 293 10.68 -22.14 -23.25
N VAL A 294 9.66 -21.42 -23.72
CA VAL A 294 8.29 -21.96 -23.89
C VAL A 294 8.28 -23.20 -24.80
N LYS A 295 8.95 -23.16 -25.96
CA LYS A 295 9.05 -24.31 -26.88
C LYS A 295 9.82 -25.49 -26.27
N GLU A 296 10.87 -25.20 -25.51
CA GLU A 296 11.69 -26.19 -24.79
C GLU A 296 11.00 -26.74 -23.52
N ARG A 297 9.78 -26.26 -23.20
CA ARG A 297 9.01 -26.60 -21.99
C ARG A 297 9.69 -26.22 -20.68
N GLU A 298 10.58 -25.23 -20.73
CA GLU A 298 11.13 -24.59 -19.54
C GLU A 298 10.21 -23.47 -19.04
N GLN A 299 10.28 -23.16 -17.75
CA GLN A 299 9.58 -22.02 -17.14
C GLN A 299 10.22 -20.69 -17.55
N PRO A 300 9.60 -19.88 -18.44
CA PRO A 300 10.16 -18.60 -18.84
C PRO A 300 10.03 -17.57 -17.71
N SER A 301 10.84 -16.52 -17.77
CA SER A 301 10.72 -15.38 -16.86
C SER A 301 10.12 -14.16 -17.58
N ALA A 302 9.42 -13.31 -16.83
CA ALA A 302 8.90 -12.04 -17.32
C ALA A 302 9.10 -10.95 -16.27
N TYR A 303 9.14 -9.69 -16.72
CA TYR A 303 9.21 -8.52 -15.86
C TYR A 303 7.91 -7.73 -15.97
N TYR A 304 7.34 -7.36 -14.82
CA TYR A 304 6.00 -6.79 -14.68
C TYR A 304 6.13 -5.35 -14.20
N ILE A 305 5.64 -4.41 -15.00
CA ILE A 305 5.62 -2.98 -14.70
C ILE A 305 4.20 -2.61 -14.25
N PRO A 306 4.00 -2.16 -13.00
CA PRO A 306 2.68 -1.80 -12.46
C PRO A 306 2.26 -0.41 -12.97
N MET A 307 1.98 -0.32 -14.27
CA MET A 307 1.72 0.92 -15.01
C MET A 307 0.76 1.87 -14.26
N TYR A 308 -0.36 1.34 -13.76
CA TYR A 308 -1.34 2.11 -13.00
C TYR A 308 -0.75 2.76 -11.74
N ASN A 309 0.00 2.03 -10.90
CA ASN A 309 0.61 2.58 -9.69
C ASN A 309 1.66 3.65 -10.02
N VAL A 310 2.49 3.40 -11.04
CA VAL A 310 3.54 4.34 -11.49
C VAL A 310 2.89 5.65 -11.94
N GLN A 311 1.90 5.58 -12.83
CA GLN A 311 1.21 6.75 -13.38
C GLN A 311 0.34 7.47 -12.33
N MET A 312 -0.28 6.75 -11.39
CA MET A 312 -0.96 7.38 -10.24
C MET A 312 0.04 8.12 -9.35
N CYS A 313 1.21 7.53 -9.06
CA CYS A 313 2.26 8.20 -8.30
C CYS A 313 2.79 9.44 -9.04
N GLU A 314 2.97 9.39 -10.36
CA GLU A 314 3.39 10.55 -11.16
C GLU A 314 2.34 11.66 -11.14
N ARG A 315 1.08 11.34 -11.48
CA ARG A 315 -0.06 12.28 -11.48
C ARG A 315 -0.22 12.97 -10.15
N LEU A 316 -0.29 12.23 -9.05
CA LEU A 316 -0.44 12.81 -7.72
C LEU A 316 0.78 13.61 -7.28
N ASN A 317 1.97 13.40 -7.86
CA ASN A 317 3.14 14.23 -7.59
C ASN A 317 3.15 15.55 -8.37
N ASP A 318 2.54 15.61 -9.56
CA ASP A 318 2.40 16.84 -10.34
C ASP A 318 1.46 17.83 -9.63
N LYS A 319 1.96 19.05 -9.36
CA LYS A 319 1.18 20.10 -8.72
C LYS A 319 0.15 20.75 -9.66
N ASN A 320 0.23 20.48 -10.96
CA ASN A 320 -0.71 20.99 -11.96
C ASN A 320 -1.89 20.02 -12.22
N SER A 321 -1.88 18.80 -11.67
CA SER A 321 -2.98 17.84 -11.88
C SER A 321 -4.29 18.25 -11.22
N ASP A 322 -4.22 19.00 -10.12
CA ASP A 322 -5.39 19.48 -9.36
C ASP A 322 -6.15 20.61 -10.08
N THR A 323 -5.68 21.07 -11.25
CA THR A 323 -6.30 22.19 -11.99
C THR A 323 -7.58 21.82 -12.75
N TYR A 324 -7.98 20.54 -12.79
CA TYR A 324 -9.27 20.13 -13.36
C TYR A 324 -10.42 20.25 -12.35
N VAL A 325 -10.68 21.49 -11.94
CA VAL A 325 -11.94 21.85 -11.26
C VAL A 325 -13.08 21.76 -12.28
N SER A 326 -14.18 21.17 -11.84
CA SER A 326 -15.43 21.02 -12.59
C SER A 326 -15.97 22.37 -13.08
N ASN A 327 -15.89 22.61 -14.40
CA ASN A 327 -16.68 23.64 -15.08
C ASN A 327 -17.95 23.02 -15.66
N GLU A 328 -18.93 22.71 -14.79
CA GLU A 328 -20.33 22.57 -15.19
C GLU A 328 -21.16 23.69 -14.55
N ALA A 329 -21.29 24.80 -15.27
CA ALA A 329 -22.35 25.78 -15.13
C ALA A 329 -22.37 26.72 -16.36
N GLU A 330 -22.50 26.16 -17.56
CA GLU A 330 -23.06 26.95 -18.67
C GLU A 330 -24.55 27.14 -18.41
N GLU A 331 -24.97 28.34 -17.97
CA GLU A 331 -26.31 28.84 -18.30
C GLU A 331 -26.28 30.33 -18.72
N VAL A 332 -26.43 30.51 -20.04
CA VAL A 332 -27.32 31.50 -20.68
C VAL A 332 -26.98 33.01 -20.54
N HIS A 333 -26.45 33.62 -21.61
CA HIS A 333 -27.30 34.39 -22.55
C HIS A 333 -26.59 34.78 -23.87
N ASN A 334 -27.37 34.81 -24.96
CA ASN A 334 -26.98 35.24 -26.32
C ASN A 334 -26.59 36.72 -26.43
N GLU A 335 -25.77 37.06 -27.43
CA GLU A 335 -26.15 38.06 -28.46
C GLU A 335 -25.28 37.97 -29.73
N GLU A 336 -25.67 38.70 -30.79
CA GLU A 336 -25.15 38.59 -32.17
C GLU A 336 -24.53 39.92 -32.68
N GLN A 337 -23.84 40.04 -33.83
CA GLN A 337 -23.57 39.09 -34.92
C GLN A 337 -22.08 39.20 -35.44
N PRO A 338 -21.65 39.29 -36.73
CA PRO A 338 -20.33 38.73 -37.12
C PRO A 338 -19.37 39.71 -37.85
N VAL A 339 -18.44 39.12 -38.65
CA VAL A 339 -17.58 39.67 -39.73
C VAL A 339 -16.11 39.95 -39.35
N GLY A 340 -15.18 39.33 -40.11
CA GLY A 340 -13.76 39.73 -40.13
C GLY A 340 -12.81 38.65 -40.65
N SER A 341 -12.40 38.73 -41.93
CA SER A 341 -11.52 37.75 -42.59
C SER A 341 -10.02 38.07 -42.48
N THR A 342 -9.18 37.03 -42.57
CA THR A 342 -7.90 36.87 -43.33
C THR A 342 -6.89 36.00 -42.54
N PHE A 343 -6.43 34.85 -43.06
CA PHE A 343 -5.41 34.61 -44.10
C PHE A 343 -3.99 35.05 -43.70
N GLY A 344 -3.06 34.10 -43.54
CA GLY A 344 -1.69 34.38 -43.12
C GLY A 344 -0.78 33.15 -42.91
N GLU A 345 -0.49 32.39 -43.97
CA GLU A 345 0.61 31.43 -43.93
C GLU A 345 1.97 32.14 -43.79
N LYS A 346 2.93 31.53 -43.07
CA LYS A 346 4.34 31.44 -43.56
C LYS A 346 5.18 30.40 -42.83
N LYS A 347 5.90 29.59 -43.61
CA LYS A 347 7.05 28.76 -43.20
C LYS A 347 8.33 29.59 -43.16
N ASN A 348 9.31 29.10 -42.38
CA ASN A 348 10.77 29.04 -42.57
C ASN A 348 11.30 28.40 -41.26
N GLN A 349 12.01 27.27 -41.17
CA GLN A 349 13.06 26.63 -41.97
C GLN A 349 14.41 27.38 -41.94
N TRP A 350 15.51 26.60 -41.96
CA TRP A 350 16.93 26.94 -41.71
C TRP A 350 17.33 27.00 -40.21
N GLY A 351 18.45 26.41 -39.78
CA GLY A 351 19.45 25.66 -40.55
C GLY A 351 20.37 24.77 -39.69
N SER A 352 21.04 23.83 -40.35
CA SER A 352 21.96 22.86 -39.77
C SER A 352 23.35 23.43 -39.48
N ARG A 353 24.10 22.77 -38.57
CA ARG A 353 25.57 22.63 -38.69
C ARG A 353 26.08 21.46 -37.84
N GLU A 354 26.63 20.46 -38.53
CA GLU A 354 27.56 19.49 -37.97
C GLU A 354 28.98 20.07 -38.01
N PHE A 355 29.82 19.69 -37.04
CA PHE A 355 31.29 19.64 -36.98
C PHE A 355 31.61 19.42 -35.48
N GLY A 356 32.54 18.58 -35.05
CA GLY A 356 33.47 17.66 -35.73
C GLY A 356 34.40 17.08 -34.63
N ASP A 357 34.96 15.90 -34.86
CA ASP A 357 35.69 15.15 -33.82
C ASP A 357 37.07 15.73 -33.42
N GLU A 358 37.66 15.07 -32.42
CA GLU A 358 39.07 15.08 -32.00
C GLU A 358 39.58 16.28 -31.18
N ILE A 359 39.97 16.01 -29.94
CA ILE A 359 41.38 15.82 -29.57
C ILE A 359 41.47 15.01 -28.27
N ALA A 360 42.39 14.05 -28.23
CA ALA A 360 42.73 13.25 -27.05
C ALA A 360 44.02 13.77 -26.38
N GLU A 361 44.32 13.22 -25.20
CA GLU A 361 45.60 13.30 -24.49
C GLU A 361 46.08 14.69 -24.01
N LEU A 362 45.99 14.90 -22.69
CA LEU A 362 47.08 15.51 -21.93
C LEU A 362 47.27 14.72 -20.63
N PHE A 363 48.48 14.20 -20.43
CA PHE A 363 48.88 13.40 -19.27
C PHE A 363 49.12 14.24 -18.01
N GLY A 364 49.00 13.60 -16.84
CA GLY A 364 49.32 14.16 -15.52
C GLY A 364 49.09 13.15 -14.41
#